data_AF-A0A961HPM8-F1
#
_entry.id   AF-A0A961HPM8-F1
#
_cell.length_a   1.000
_cell.length_b   1.000
_cell.length_c   1.000
_cell.angle_alpha   90.00
_cell.angle_beta   90.00
_cell.angle_gamma   90.00
#
_symmetry.space_group_name_H-M   'P 1'
#
loop_
_entity.id
_entity.type
_entity.pdbx_description
1 polymer ?
#
loop_
_entity_poly.entity_id
_entity_poly.type
_entity_poly.pdbx_seq_one_letter_code
_entity_poly.pdbx_strand_id
1 'polypeptide(L)'
;MPKPPAAEVIAGDRVVRVSSPDRVIYPATDTTPEVTKVMVAQYFADVEDGLMRALRDRPTALERWTKGVLPGMTLGTGRPGEKADAFYQKRVPVGAPDYLESCEITFPSGRTALEVCPTEIAVPVWCAHMGTLTFHPWPVRRDDVDHPDELRIDLDPQPGTDFTDAVRVAGVAKDLLDELGIAGWPKTSGNRGVHIYVR
;
A
#
# COMPACT_ATOMS: atom_id res chain seq x y z
N MET A 1 -20.79 25.36 8.84
CA MET A 1 -20.30 25.58 7.46
C MET A 1 -20.81 24.45 6.59
N PRO A 2 -21.24 24.69 5.33
CA PRO A 2 -21.65 23.63 4.43
C PRO A 2 -20.47 22.69 4.13
N LYS A 3 -20.74 21.39 4.00
CA LYS A 3 -19.73 20.40 3.61
C LYS A 3 -19.23 20.76 2.20
N PRO A 4 -17.91 20.87 1.98
CA PRO A 4 -17.39 21.15 0.65
C PRO A 4 -17.84 20.06 -0.33
N PRO A 5 -18.02 20.42 -1.62
CA PRO A 5 -18.34 19.46 -2.65
C PRO A 5 -17.26 18.39 -2.73
N ALA A 6 -17.62 17.21 -3.26
CA ALA A 6 -16.61 16.20 -3.57
C ALA A 6 -15.67 16.74 -4.66
N ALA A 7 -14.40 16.36 -4.58
CA ALA A 7 -13.43 16.58 -5.65
C ALA A 7 -13.48 15.42 -6.66
N GLU A 8 -12.86 15.63 -7.81
CA GLU A 8 -12.68 14.64 -8.87
C GLU A 8 -11.18 14.51 -9.14
N VAL A 9 -10.68 13.28 -9.19
CA VAL A 9 -9.28 12.96 -9.52
C VAL A 9 -9.27 12.14 -10.80
N ILE A 10 -8.52 12.57 -11.79
CA ILE A 10 -8.33 11.82 -13.04
C ILE A 10 -7.29 10.73 -12.77
N ALA A 11 -7.63 9.49 -13.11
CA ALA A 11 -6.81 8.31 -12.87
C ALA A 11 -6.87 7.41 -14.11
N GLY A 12 -5.85 7.49 -14.97
CA GLY A 12 -5.89 6.91 -16.31
C GLY A 12 -7.07 7.50 -17.10
N ASP A 13 -7.88 6.64 -17.70
CA ASP A 13 -9.06 7.04 -18.48
C ASP A 13 -10.31 7.30 -17.62
N ARG A 14 -10.19 7.25 -16.28
CA ARG A 14 -11.33 7.38 -15.36
C ARG A 14 -11.28 8.65 -14.53
N VAL A 15 -12.46 9.08 -14.09
CA VAL A 15 -12.63 10.12 -13.07
C VAL A 15 -13.10 9.47 -11.77
N VAL A 16 -12.32 9.60 -10.71
CA VAL A 16 -12.62 9.06 -9.39
C VAL A 16 -13.10 10.17 -8.46
N ARG A 17 -14.31 10.03 -7.92
CA ARG A 17 -14.89 10.99 -6.98
C ARG A 17 -14.27 10.85 -5.58
N VAL A 18 -13.76 11.95 -5.02
CA VAL A 18 -13.18 12.02 -3.67
C VAL A 18 -14.04 12.89 -2.74
N SER A 19 -14.78 12.25 -1.83
CA SER A 19 -15.55 12.95 -0.79
C SER A 19 -14.68 13.39 0.39
N SER A 20 -15.08 14.49 1.04
CA SER A 20 -14.31 15.16 2.11
C SER A 20 -12.87 15.45 1.68
N PRO A 21 -12.68 16.13 0.53
CA PRO A 21 -11.36 16.30 -0.08
C PRO A 21 -10.38 17.07 0.82
N ASP A 22 -10.91 17.98 1.62
CA ASP A 22 -10.24 18.85 2.59
C ASP A 22 -9.86 18.17 3.91
N ARG A 23 -10.25 16.91 4.12
CA ARG A 23 -9.89 16.17 5.33
C ARG A 23 -8.37 16.06 5.43
N VAL A 24 -7.79 16.61 6.49
CA VAL A 24 -6.38 16.43 6.82
C VAL A 24 -6.10 14.94 7.09
N ILE A 25 -5.18 14.37 6.33
CA ILE A 25 -4.68 13.00 6.50
C ILE A 25 -3.36 13.03 7.26
N TYR A 26 -2.44 13.91 6.86
CA TYR A 26 -1.21 14.16 7.61
C TYR A 26 -1.21 15.62 8.04
N PRO A 27 -1.12 15.91 9.36
CA PRO A 27 -0.95 17.28 9.84
C PRO A 27 0.31 17.92 9.29
N ALA A 28 0.35 19.26 9.25
CA ALA A 28 1.58 19.97 8.98
C ALA A 28 2.66 19.59 10.02
N THR A 29 3.91 19.53 9.54
CA THR A 29 5.10 19.40 10.37
C THR A 29 5.94 20.68 10.23
N ASP A 30 7.06 20.75 10.95
CA ASP A 30 8.01 21.86 10.79
C ASP A 30 8.61 21.94 9.38
N THR A 31 8.60 20.83 8.63
CA THR A 31 9.25 20.72 7.31
C THR A 31 8.29 20.46 6.16
N THR A 32 7.02 20.14 6.42
CA THR A 32 6.02 19.82 5.40
C THR A 32 4.67 20.45 5.71
N PRO A 33 3.95 20.98 4.70
CA PRO A 33 2.58 21.42 4.90
C PRO A 33 1.66 20.24 5.23
N GLU A 34 0.44 20.54 5.64
CA GLU A 34 -0.60 19.52 5.79
C GLU A 34 -0.89 18.82 4.45
N VAL A 35 -1.23 17.54 4.53
CA VAL A 35 -1.64 16.73 3.37
C VAL A 35 -3.09 16.34 3.54
N THR A 36 -3.92 16.76 2.60
CA THR A 36 -5.36 16.48 2.60
C THR A 36 -5.67 15.18 1.84
N LYS A 37 -6.89 14.68 2.01
CA LYS A 37 -7.35 13.44 1.39
C LYS A 37 -7.30 13.48 -0.13
N VAL A 38 -7.65 14.62 -0.75
CA VAL A 38 -7.55 14.76 -2.21
C VAL A 38 -6.10 14.75 -2.67
N MET A 39 -5.17 15.32 -1.90
CA MET A 39 -3.73 15.28 -2.22
C MET A 39 -3.19 13.85 -2.18
N VAL A 40 -3.62 13.02 -1.22
CA VAL A 40 -3.26 11.59 -1.18
C VAL A 40 -3.78 10.86 -2.42
N ALA A 41 -5.05 11.07 -2.78
CA ALA A 41 -5.64 10.44 -3.96
C ALA A 41 -4.93 10.88 -5.26
N GLN A 42 -4.62 12.18 -5.37
CA GLN A 42 -3.87 12.73 -6.50
C GLN A 42 -2.45 12.16 -6.57
N TYR A 43 -1.75 12.06 -5.44
CA TYR A 43 -0.41 11.46 -5.39
C TYR A 43 -0.39 10.05 -5.98
N PHE A 44 -1.37 9.20 -5.65
CA PHE A 44 -1.44 7.87 -6.24
C PHE A 44 -1.67 7.89 -7.75
N ALA A 45 -2.51 8.80 -8.25
CA ALA A 45 -2.68 8.99 -9.69
C ALA A 45 -1.38 9.45 -10.36
N ASP A 46 -0.67 10.40 -9.76
CA ASP A 46 0.55 11.00 -10.31
C ASP A 46 1.72 9.99 -10.40
N VAL A 47 1.75 8.98 -9.52
CA VAL A 47 2.81 7.96 -9.46
C VAL A 47 2.40 6.62 -10.09
N GLU A 48 1.41 6.64 -10.99
CA GLU A 48 0.82 5.48 -11.66
C GLU A 48 1.87 4.44 -12.08
N ASP A 49 2.87 4.86 -12.85
CA ASP A 49 3.89 3.97 -13.41
C ASP A 49 4.61 3.15 -12.32
N GLY A 50 5.02 3.82 -11.25
CA GLY A 50 5.72 3.17 -10.14
C GLY A 50 4.79 2.28 -9.32
N LEU A 51 3.61 2.79 -8.99
CA LEU A 51 2.62 2.11 -8.18
C LEU A 51 2.11 0.84 -8.88
N MET A 52 1.73 0.94 -10.14
CA MET A 52 1.15 -0.17 -10.88
C MET A 52 2.19 -1.24 -11.20
N ARG A 53 3.49 -0.92 -11.33
CA ARG A 53 4.54 -1.96 -11.38
C ARG A 53 4.57 -2.87 -10.14
N ALA A 54 4.15 -2.34 -9.00
CA ALA A 54 4.09 -3.07 -7.73
C ALA A 54 2.73 -3.76 -7.50
N LEU A 55 1.62 -3.18 -7.99
CA LEU A 55 0.26 -3.65 -7.64
C LEU A 55 -0.47 -4.42 -8.75
N ARG A 56 -0.09 -4.21 -10.01
CA ARG A 56 -0.85 -4.73 -11.16
C ARG A 56 -1.01 -6.24 -11.10
N ASP A 57 -2.26 -6.68 -11.13
CA ASP A 57 -2.70 -8.08 -11.10
C ASP A 57 -2.32 -8.84 -9.82
N ARG A 58 -2.01 -8.10 -8.74
CA ARG A 58 -1.68 -8.69 -7.44
C ARG A 58 -2.85 -8.51 -6.46
N PRO A 59 -3.36 -9.58 -5.83
CA PRO A 59 -4.25 -9.41 -4.69
C PRO A 59 -3.56 -8.57 -3.64
N THR A 60 -4.28 -7.62 -3.06
CA THR A 60 -3.69 -6.54 -2.26
C THR A 60 -4.56 -6.26 -1.05
N ALA A 61 -3.98 -6.45 0.14
CA ALA A 61 -4.58 -6.00 1.38
C ALA A 61 -4.38 -4.47 1.55
N LEU A 62 -5.36 -3.82 2.17
CA LEU A 62 -5.41 -2.37 2.30
C LEU A 62 -5.19 -1.96 3.77
N GLU A 63 -4.28 -1.04 4.02
CA GLU A 63 -4.13 -0.40 5.33
C GLU A 63 -4.86 0.96 5.33
N ARG A 64 -5.91 1.07 6.13
CA ARG A 64 -6.87 2.18 6.06
C ARG A 64 -6.83 3.08 7.28
N TRP A 65 -6.61 4.36 7.03
CA TRP A 65 -6.60 5.47 7.99
C TRP A 65 -7.72 6.46 7.65
N THR A 66 -8.98 6.06 7.87
CA THR A 66 -10.18 6.80 7.41
C THR A 66 -10.33 8.20 8.02
N LYS A 67 -9.64 8.48 9.13
CA LYS A 67 -9.63 9.76 9.84
C LYS A 67 -8.28 10.49 9.74
N GLY A 68 -7.35 10.00 8.92
CA GLY A 68 -5.97 10.48 8.86
C GLY A 68 -5.04 9.75 9.84
N VAL A 69 -3.75 10.02 9.71
CA VAL A 69 -2.69 9.61 10.63
C VAL A 69 -2.43 10.77 11.59
N LEU A 70 -3.22 10.85 12.65
CA LEU A 70 -3.15 11.95 13.62
C LEU A 70 -2.39 11.53 14.90
N PRO A 71 -1.84 12.47 15.67
CA PRO A 71 -1.15 12.16 16.91
C PRO A 71 -1.96 11.29 17.86
N GLY A 72 -1.35 10.20 18.35
CA GLY A 72 -1.97 9.26 19.29
C GLY A 72 -2.87 8.20 18.66
N MET A 73 -3.09 8.23 17.34
CA MET A 73 -3.84 7.19 16.65
C MET A 73 -3.04 5.89 16.51
N THR A 74 -3.73 4.76 16.55
CA THR A 74 -3.10 3.44 16.47
C THR A 74 -3.63 2.60 15.32
N LEU A 75 -2.77 1.74 14.78
CA LEU A 75 -3.11 0.73 13.78
C LEU A 75 -3.45 -0.59 14.48
N GLY A 76 -4.63 -1.14 14.20
CA GLY A 76 -5.06 -2.39 14.77
C GLY A 76 -4.25 -3.57 14.22
N THR A 77 -3.88 -4.48 15.12
CA THR A 77 -3.12 -5.71 14.82
C THR A 77 -4.03 -6.91 14.51
N GLY A 78 -5.35 -6.70 14.57
CA GLY A 78 -6.35 -7.75 14.34
C GLY A 78 -6.66 -8.58 15.60
N ARG A 79 -6.22 -8.12 16.78
CA ARG A 79 -6.55 -8.78 18.05
C ARG A 79 -8.01 -8.52 18.42
N PRO A 80 -8.79 -9.56 18.81
CA PRO A 80 -10.17 -9.36 19.23
C PRO A 80 -10.28 -8.35 20.37
N GLY A 81 -11.20 -7.39 20.25
CA GLY A 81 -11.45 -6.36 21.27
C GLY A 81 -10.47 -5.18 21.25
N GLU A 82 -9.49 -5.17 20.35
CA GLU A 82 -8.59 -4.03 20.16
C GLU A 82 -9.37 -2.82 19.63
N LYS A 83 -9.27 -1.69 20.34
CA LYS A 83 -9.73 -0.39 19.83
C LYS A 83 -8.56 0.28 19.11
N ALA A 84 -8.69 0.44 17.81
CA ALA A 84 -7.72 1.12 16.97
C ALA A 84 -8.41 2.09 16.00
N ASP A 85 -7.68 3.09 15.54
CA ASP A 85 -8.17 4.13 14.62
C ASP A 85 -8.02 3.75 13.16
N ALA A 86 -7.03 2.89 12.88
CA ALA A 86 -6.73 2.35 11.56
C ALA A 86 -6.77 0.81 11.57
N PHE A 87 -6.94 0.22 10.39
CA PHE A 87 -7.09 -1.23 10.27
C PHE A 87 -6.63 -1.77 8.91
N TYR A 88 -6.26 -3.04 8.91
CA TYR A 88 -6.04 -3.82 7.69
C TYR A 88 -7.36 -4.39 7.17
N GLN A 89 -7.62 -4.20 5.88
CA GLN A 89 -8.75 -4.77 5.20
C GLN A 89 -8.30 -5.67 4.07
N LYS A 90 -8.59 -6.96 4.22
CA LYS A 90 -8.29 -8.00 3.23
C LYS A 90 -9.41 -8.15 2.21
N ARG A 91 -10.64 -8.30 2.69
CA ARG A 91 -11.82 -8.47 1.84
C ARG A 91 -12.11 -7.19 1.03
N VAL A 92 -12.55 -7.36 -0.21
CA VAL A 92 -13.05 -6.26 -1.05
C VAL A 92 -14.06 -5.40 -0.27
N PRO A 93 -13.90 -4.07 -0.24
CA PRO A 93 -14.84 -3.19 0.44
C PRO A 93 -16.23 -3.23 -0.19
N VAL A 94 -17.28 -3.11 0.63
CA VAL A 94 -18.65 -2.90 0.14
C VAL A 94 -18.71 -1.58 -0.63
N GLY A 95 -19.42 -1.58 -1.76
CA GLY A 95 -19.50 -0.42 -2.66
C GLY A 95 -18.28 -0.24 -3.56
N ALA A 96 -17.52 -1.33 -3.79
CA ALA A 96 -16.51 -1.38 -4.83
C ALA A 96 -17.14 -0.99 -6.19
N PRO A 97 -16.43 -0.19 -7.01
CA PRO A 97 -16.89 0.16 -8.34
C PRO A 97 -16.90 -1.08 -9.25
N ASP A 98 -17.68 -1.02 -10.31
CA ASP A 98 -17.85 -2.12 -11.29
C ASP A 98 -16.54 -2.51 -12.00
N TYR A 99 -15.62 -1.56 -12.13
CA TYR A 99 -14.30 -1.78 -12.71
C TYR A 99 -13.27 -2.37 -11.75
N LEU A 100 -13.59 -2.50 -10.44
CA LEU A 100 -12.68 -3.13 -9.50
C LEU A 100 -12.72 -4.65 -9.68
N GLU A 101 -11.57 -5.21 -10.03
CA GLU A 101 -11.38 -6.65 -10.06
C GLU A 101 -10.85 -7.17 -8.72
N SER A 102 -11.11 -8.45 -8.46
CA SER A 102 -10.74 -9.12 -7.22
C SER A 102 -10.18 -10.51 -7.50
N CYS A 103 -9.34 -10.98 -6.59
CA CYS A 103 -8.77 -12.32 -6.65
C CYS A 103 -9.01 -13.04 -5.32
N GLU A 104 -9.39 -14.31 -5.37
CA GLU A 104 -9.50 -15.12 -4.16
C GLU A 104 -8.10 -15.52 -3.68
N ILE A 105 -7.87 -15.39 -2.37
CA ILE A 105 -6.65 -15.82 -1.70
C ILE A 105 -7.00 -16.77 -0.56
N THR A 106 -6.20 -17.83 -0.42
CA THR A 106 -6.23 -18.75 0.71
C THR A 106 -5.20 -18.33 1.76
N PHE A 107 -5.65 -18.08 2.98
CA PHE A 107 -4.76 -17.75 4.10
C PHE A 107 -4.16 -19.02 4.72
N PRO A 108 -3.09 -18.91 5.52
CA PRO A 108 -2.50 -20.07 6.23
C PRO A 108 -3.47 -20.84 7.12
N SER A 109 -4.58 -20.20 7.54
CA SER A 109 -5.66 -20.85 8.28
C SER A 109 -6.60 -21.73 7.43
N GLY A 110 -6.41 -21.79 6.11
CA GLY A 110 -7.31 -22.44 5.16
C GLY A 110 -8.54 -21.63 4.78
N ARG A 111 -8.80 -20.48 5.45
CA ARG A 111 -9.88 -19.56 5.09
C ARG A 111 -9.55 -18.80 3.82
N THR A 112 -10.56 -18.52 3.00
CA THR A 112 -10.40 -17.69 1.80
C THR A 112 -11.01 -16.29 1.94
N ALA A 113 -10.55 -15.37 1.09
CA ALA A 113 -11.17 -14.07 0.87
C ALA A 113 -10.91 -13.57 -0.56
N LEU A 114 -11.91 -12.89 -1.13
CA LEU A 114 -11.70 -12.02 -2.29
C LEU A 114 -11.00 -10.75 -1.83
N GLU A 115 -9.77 -10.53 -2.27
CA GLU A 115 -9.01 -9.30 -2.05
C GLU A 115 -9.06 -8.40 -3.30
N VAL A 116 -8.84 -7.09 -3.12
CA VAL A 116 -8.74 -6.15 -4.24
C VAL A 116 -7.55 -6.54 -5.11
N CYS A 117 -7.74 -6.58 -6.44
CA CYS A 117 -6.71 -6.91 -7.40
C CYS A 117 -6.61 -5.79 -8.45
N PRO A 118 -5.72 -4.80 -8.26
CA PRO A 118 -5.65 -3.64 -9.16
C PRO A 118 -5.27 -4.03 -10.60
N THR A 119 -6.14 -3.72 -11.56
CA THR A 119 -5.88 -3.85 -13.00
C THR A 119 -5.68 -2.49 -13.69
N GLU A 120 -6.03 -1.40 -13.01
CA GLU A 120 -5.88 -0.03 -13.49
C GLU A 120 -5.73 0.94 -12.32
N ILE A 121 -5.14 2.13 -12.58
CA ILE A 121 -4.80 3.10 -11.54
C ILE A 121 -6.01 3.70 -10.80
N ALA A 122 -7.18 3.68 -11.43
CA ALA A 122 -8.42 4.12 -10.81
C ALA A 122 -8.79 3.29 -9.57
N VAL A 123 -8.32 2.04 -9.48
CA VAL A 123 -8.55 1.16 -8.32
C VAL A 123 -7.76 1.67 -7.09
N PRO A 124 -6.43 1.86 -7.13
CA PRO A 124 -5.69 2.49 -6.03
C PRO A 124 -6.21 3.88 -5.64
N VAL A 125 -6.58 4.73 -6.61
CA VAL A 125 -7.14 6.06 -6.32
C VAL A 125 -8.49 5.96 -5.60
N TRP A 126 -9.35 5.01 -5.99
CA TRP A 126 -10.57 4.72 -5.25
C TRP A 126 -10.30 4.15 -3.85
N CYS A 127 -9.31 3.28 -3.69
CA CYS A 127 -8.87 2.80 -2.38
C CYS A 127 -8.41 3.95 -1.49
N ALA A 128 -7.66 4.92 -2.03
CA ALA A 128 -7.26 6.15 -1.32
C ALA A 128 -8.47 7.01 -0.93
N HIS A 129 -9.48 7.11 -1.80
CA HIS A 129 -10.77 7.70 -1.43
C HIS A 129 -11.43 6.98 -0.23
N MET A 130 -11.26 5.66 -0.13
CA MET A 130 -11.72 4.86 1.01
C MET A 130 -10.77 4.97 2.23
N GLY A 131 -9.71 5.78 2.17
CA GLY A 131 -8.77 6.02 3.26
C GLY A 131 -7.59 5.05 3.30
N THR A 132 -7.35 4.28 2.24
CA THR A 132 -6.12 3.47 2.13
C THR A 132 -4.90 4.37 1.96
N LEU A 133 -3.89 4.17 2.79
CA LEU A 133 -2.60 4.88 2.68
C LEU A 133 -1.45 3.93 2.31
N THR A 134 -1.56 2.66 2.68
CA THR A 134 -0.56 1.63 2.36
C THR A 134 -1.24 0.46 1.66
N PHE A 135 -0.62 0.01 0.57
CA PHE A 135 -1.03 -1.18 -0.17
C PHE A 135 -0.06 -2.32 0.14
N HIS A 136 -0.60 -3.49 0.46
CA HIS A 136 0.16 -4.68 0.84
C HIS A 136 -0.10 -5.80 -0.18
N PRO A 137 0.57 -5.77 -1.37
CA PRO A 137 0.36 -6.77 -2.41
C PRO A 137 0.98 -8.11 -2.03
N TRP A 138 0.30 -9.20 -2.35
CA TRP A 138 0.89 -10.54 -2.29
C TRP A 138 2.03 -10.69 -3.32
N PRO A 139 3.00 -11.60 -3.10
CA PRO A 139 4.08 -11.87 -4.06
C PRO A 139 3.64 -12.82 -5.20
N VAL A 140 2.34 -12.85 -5.53
CA VAL A 140 1.73 -13.72 -6.55
C VAL A 140 0.90 -12.87 -7.51
N ARG A 141 0.50 -13.46 -8.63
CA ARG A 141 -0.44 -12.85 -9.59
C ARG A 141 -1.76 -13.60 -9.57
N ARG A 142 -2.84 -12.91 -9.97
CA ARG A 142 -4.21 -13.46 -9.94
C ARG A 142 -4.42 -14.72 -10.78
N ASP A 143 -3.58 -14.96 -11.79
CA ASP A 143 -3.69 -16.14 -12.65
C ASP A 143 -3.10 -17.39 -11.99
N ASP A 144 -2.21 -17.22 -11.01
CA ASP A 144 -1.57 -18.29 -10.26
C ASP A 144 -1.19 -17.82 -8.85
N VAL A 145 -2.11 -18.03 -7.90
CA VAL A 145 -1.99 -17.52 -6.52
C VAL A 145 -1.17 -18.42 -5.61
N ASP A 146 -0.76 -19.61 -6.09
CA ASP A 146 0.00 -20.59 -5.32
C ASP A 146 1.51 -20.56 -5.65
N HIS A 147 1.90 -19.91 -6.74
CA HIS A 147 3.30 -19.78 -7.17
C HIS A 147 3.77 -18.32 -7.17
N PRO A 148 4.53 -17.89 -6.14
CA PRO A 148 5.10 -16.55 -6.11
C PRO A 148 6.01 -16.25 -7.31
N ASP A 149 5.80 -15.09 -7.95
CA ASP A 149 6.68 -14.54 -8.98
C ASP A 149 7.67 -13.49 -8.40
N GLU A 150 7.67 -13.34 -7.08
CA GLU A 150 8.58 -12.44 -6.36
C GLU A 150 9.19 -13.13 -5.13
N LEU A 151 10.52 -13.24 -5.12
CA LEU A 151 11.26 -13.43 -3.87
C LEU A 151 11.52 -12.06 -3.23
N ARG A 152 11.24 -11.95 -1.93
CA ARG A 152 11.33 -10.69 -1.18
C ARG A 152 12.30 -10.87 -0.01
N ILE A 153 13.37 -10.09 -0.01
CA ILE A 153 14.31 -9.98 1.11
C ILE A 153 13.94 -8.72 1.89
N ASP A 154 13.69 -8.86 3.18
CA ASP A 154 13.38 -7.76 4.09
C ASP A 154 14.50 -7.58 5.10
N LEU A 155 15.17 -6.42 5.03
CA LEU A 155 16.27 -6.04 5.90
C LEU A 155 15.73 -5.03 6.92
N ASP A 156 15.36 -5.53 8.10
CA ASP A 156 14.77 -4.75 9.19
C ASP A 156 15.75 -4.54 10.36
N PRO A 157 16.24 -3.29 10.57
CA PRO A 157 17.10 -2.96 11.71
C PRO A 157 16.47 -3.31 13.05
N GLN A 158 17.22 -4.06 13.85
CA GLN A 158 16.87 -4.41 15.23
C GLN A 158 17.39 -3.35 16.22
N PRO A 159 16.94 -3.34 17.48
CA PRO A 159 17.44 -2.40 18.49
C PRO A 159 18.98 -2.40 18.55
N GLY A 160 19.58 -1.22 18.41
CA GLY A 160 21.04 -1.04 18.32
C GLY A 160 21.60 -0.94 16.89
N THR A 161 20.74 -1.04 15.87
CA THR A 161 21.09 -0.82 14.45
C THR A 161 20.13 0.18 13.81
N ASP A 162 20.52 0.76 12.67
CA ASP A 162 19.70 1.76 11.97
C ASP A 162 19.60 1.53 10.45
N PHE A 163 18.98 2.47 9.74
CA PHE A 163 18.80 2.40 8.29
C PHE A 163 20.14 2.29 7.53
N THR A 164 21.20 2.90 8.05
CA THR A 164 22.55 2.82 7.45
C THR A 164 23.08 1.39 7.50
N ASP A 165 22.79 0.65 8.58
CA ASP A 165 23.11 -0.77 8.65
C ASP A 165 22.33 -1.58 7.61
N ALA A 166 21.03 -1.32 7.44
CA ALA A 166 20.24 -1.99 6.41
C ALA A 166 20.78 -1.72 5.00
N VAL A 167 21.21 -0.49 4.70
CA VAL A 167 21.82 -0.14 3.41
C VAL A 167 23.14 -0.88 3.20
N ARG A 168 23.99 -0.98 4.23
CA ARG A 168 25.24 -1.75 4.16
C ARG A 168 24.99 -3.22 3.88
N VAL A 169 24.01 -3.83 4.57
CA VAL A 169 23.62 -5.23 4.36
C VAL A 169 22.98 -5.43 2.98
N ALA A 170 22.24 -4.45 2.46
CA ALA A 170 21.72 -4.49 1.10
C ALA A 170 22.83 -4.55 0.04
N GLY A 171 23.97 -3.91 0.28
CA GLY A 171 25.17 -4.04 -0.54
C GLY A 171 25.72 -5.47 -0.57
N VAL A 172 25.79 -6.12 0.60
CA VAL A 172 26.21 -7.53 0.69
C VAL A 172 25.23 -8.46 -0.02
N ALA A 173 23.92 -8.21 0.13
CA ALA A 173 22.90 -8.97 -0.59
C ALA A 173 23.05 -8.80 -2.10
N LYS A 174 23.37 -7.60 -2.59
CA LYS A 174 23.66 -7.34 -4.01
C LYS A 174 24.86 -8.17 -4.49
N ASP A 175 25.97 -8.17 -3.75
CA ASP A 175 27.17 -8.93 -4.14
C ASP A 175 26.85 -10.43 -4.29
N LEU A 176 26.10 -11.00 -3.34
CA LEU A 176 25.66 -12.40 -3.41
C LEU A 176 24.72 -12.65 -4.60
N LEU A 177 23.76 -11.75 -4.85
CA LEU A 177 22.84 -11.89 -5.97
C LEU A 177 23.59 -11.81 -7.31
N ASP A 178 24.57 -10.92 -7.44
CA ASP A 178 25.43 -10.82 -8.63
C ASP A 178 26.25 -12.10 -8.86
N GLU A 179 26.83 -12.69 -7.80
CA GLU A 179 27.54 -13.99 -7.89
C GLU A 179 26.63 -15.11 -8.39
N LEU A 180 25.36 -15.08 -8.01
CA LEU A 180 24.34 -16.04 -8.45
C LEU A 180 23.75 -15.71 -9.83
N GLY A 181 24.11 -14.57 -10.43
CA GLY A 181 23.55 -14.11 -11.70
C GLY A 181 22.09 -13.66 -11.60
N ILE A 182 21.64 -13.21 -10.43
CA ILE A 182 20.27 -12.83 -10.12
C ILE A 182 20.19 -11.31 -9.97
N ALA A 183 19.19 -10.66 -10.59
CA ALA A 183 18.96 -9.23 -10.42
C ALA A 183 18.06 -8.95 -9.19
N GLY A 184 18.54 -8.11 -8.27
CA GLY A 184 17.77 -7.58 -7.15
C GLY A 184 17.37 -6.12 -7.34
N TRP A 185 16.13 -5.77 -6.97
CA TRP A 185 15.56 -4.43 -7.09
C TRP A 185 15.28 -3.84 -5.69
N PRO A 186 16.17 -3.00 -5.14
CA PRO A 186 16.01 -2.45 -3.80
C PRO A 186 15.02 -1.28 -3.76
N LYS A 187 14.31 -1.15 -2.64
CA LYS A 187 13.50 0.03 -2.27
C LYS A 187 13.54 0.25 -0.76
N THR A 188 13.41 1.50 -0.33
CA THR A 188 13.20 1.79 1.09
C THR A 188 11.86 1.23 1.56
N SER A 189 11.74 0.85 2.84
CA SER A 189 10.45 0.41 3.39
C SER A 189 9.50 1.57 3.70
N GLY A 190 10.01 2.80 3.73
CA GLY A 190 9.28 3.97 4.25
C GLY A 190 9.28 4.06 5.79
N ASN A 191 9.90 3.09 6.47
CA ASN A 191 10.12 3.09 7.91
C ASN A 191 11.64 3.05 8.19
N ARG A 192 12.17 1.95 8.72
CA ARG A 192 13.59 1.84 9.10
C ARG A 192 14.45 0.97 8.19
N GLY A 193 13.83 0.21 7.27
CA GLY A 193 14.48 -0.91 6.58
C GLY A 193 14.55 -0.76 5.06
N VAL A 194 15.09 -1.80 4.43
CA VAL A 194 15.21 -1.93 2.97
C VAL A 194 14.58 -3.24 2.52
N HIS A 195 13.78 -3.18 1.46
CA HIS A 195 13.27 -4.36 0.79
C HIS A 195 14.04 -4.58 -0.52
N ILE A 196 14.38 -5.82 -0.86
CA ILE A 196 14.95 -6.19 -2.16
C ILE A 196 14.04 -7.22 -2.80
N TYR A 197 13.52 -6.92 -3.98
CA TYR A 197 12.67 -7.83 -4.74
C TYR A 197 13.47 -8.48 -5.87
N VAL A 198 13.24 -9.76 -6.09
CA VAL A 198 13.83 -10.57 -7.15
C VAL A 198 12.70 -11.14 -8.00
N ARG A 199 12.83 -11.00 -9.32
CA ARG A 199 11.86 -11.41 -10.34
C ARG A 199 12.59 -12.00 -11.54
#